data_AF-A0A5K1BR47-F1
#
_entry.id   AF-A0A5K1BR47-F1
#
_cell.length_a   1.000
_cell.length_b   1.000
_cell.length_c   1.000
_cell.angle_alpha   90.00
_cell.angle_beta   90.00
_cell.angle_gamma   90.00
#
_symmetry.space_group_name_H-M   'P 1'
#
loop_
_entity.id
_entity.type
_entity.pdbx_description
1 polymer ?
#
loop_
_entity_poly.entity_id
_entity_poly.type
_entity_poly.pdbx_seq_one_letter_code
_entity_poly.pdbx_strand_id
1 'polypeptide(L)'
;MVHSIDKMGLWHRLPVILGLFYLGMRRRLHQQYNLLNVGATPVGVRFNPVDYPYRTADGEFNDPFQNEAGSEGQFFGRNMLPQDQKDS
;
A
#
# COMPACT_ATOMS: atom_id res chain seq x y z
N MET A 1 -6.94 -16.32 13.67
CA MET A 1 -6.35 -15.60 14.83
C MET A 1 -6.80 -14.14 14.89
N VAL A 2 -6.49 -13.28 13.90
CA VAL A 2 -6.94 -11.87 13.86
C VAL A 2 -8.47 -11.75 14.01
N HIS A 3 -9.22 -12.48 13.19
CA HIS A 3 -10.70 -12.51 13.25
C HIS A 3 -11.27 -12.91 14.62
N SER A 4 -10.63 -13.83 15.33
CA SER A 4 -11.08 -14.28 16.66
C SER A 4 -10.91 -13.20 17.72
N ILE A 5 -9.78 -12.47 17.68
CA ILE A 5 -9.48 -11.35 18.59
C ILE A 5 -10.40 -10.15 18.29
N ASP A 6 -10.72 -9.92 17.01
CA ASP A 6 -11.67 -8.89 16.58
C ASP A 6 -13.07 -9.15 17.12
N LYS A 7 -13.56 -10.40 17.03
CA LYS A 7 -14.88 -10.79 17.54
C LYS A 7 -15.00 -10.60 19.06
N MET A 8 -13.90 -10.70 19.79
CA MET A 8 -13.85 -10.44 21.23
C MET A 8 -13.70 -8.94 21.56
N GLY A 9 -13.34 -8.09 20.59
CA GLY A 9 -13.14 -6.65 20.81
C GLY A 9 -11.95 -6.31 21.72
N LEU A 10 -10.97 -7.22 21.83
CA LEU A 10 -9.91 -7.14 22.85
C LEU A 10 -8.58 -6.59 22.34
N TRP A 11 -8.41 -6.38 21.03
CA TRP A 11 -7.10 -6.09 20.43
C TRP A 11 -6.37 -4.89 21.06
N HIS A 12 -7.10 -3.84 21.45
CA HIS A 12 -6.56 -2.62 22.06
C HIS A 12 -6.43 -2.71 23.59
N ARG A 13 -6.90 -3.80 24.21
CA ARG A 13 -6.80 -4.04 25.67
C ARG A 13 -5.75 -5.10 26.02
N LEU A 14 -5.04 -5.64 25.03
CA LEU A 14 -3.97 -6.61 25.24
C LEU A 14 -2.71 -5.93 25.81
N PRO A 15 -1.88 -6.66 26.58
CA PRO A 15 -0.51 -6.24 26.88
C PRO A 15 0.25 -5.86 25.60
N VAL A 16 1.15 -4.88 25.70
CA VAL A 16 1.80 -4.24 24.54
C VAL A 16 2.38 -5.25 23.55
N ILE A 17 3.12 -6.27 24.02
CA ILE A 17 3.76 -7.27 23.14
C ILE A 17 2.71 -8.05 22.33
N LEU A 18 1.61 -8.44 22.95
CA LEU A 18 0.51 -9.14 22.28
C LEU A 18 -0.24 -8.23 21.31
N GLY A 19 -0.42 -6.96 21.67
CA GLY A 19 -0.97 -5.93 20.79
C GLY A 19 -0.11 -5.71 19.54
N LEU A 20 1.22 -5.63 19.70
CA LEU A 20 2.15 -5.51 18.58
C LEU A 20 2.13 -6.75 17.67
N PHE A 21 2.03 -7.95 18.24
CA PHE A 21 1.88 -9.18 17.46
C PHE A 21 0.59 -9.17 16.63
N TYR A 22 -0.55 -8.80 17.24
CA TYR A 22 -1.82 -8.63 16.55
C TYR A 22 -1.73 -7.60 15.40
N LEU A 23 -1.16 -6.43 15.66
CA LEU A 23 -1.00 -5.37 14.65
C LEU A 23 -0.08 -5.81 13.51
N GLY A 24 1.00 -6.53 13.81
CA GLY A 24 1.91 -7.09 12.81
C GLY A 24 1.19 -8.07 11.87
N MET A 25 0.39 -8.99 12.42
CA MET A 25 -0.42 -9.91 11.61
C MET A 25 -1.47 -9.18 10.77
N ARG A 26 -2.19 -8.21 11.36
CA ARG A 26 -3.21 -7.44 10.65
C ARG A 26 -2.61 -6.62 9.51
N ARG A 27 -1.47 -5.97 9.74
CA ARG A 27 -0.74 -5.22 8.72
C ARG A 27 -0.30 -6.13 7.57
N ARG A 28 0.24 -7.33 7.86
CA ARG A 28 0.64 -8.30 6.83
C ARG A 28 -0.54 -8.70 5.95
N LEU A 29 -1.70 -8.98 6.54
CA LEU A 29 -2.91 -9.32 5.76
C LEU A 29 -3.34 -8.16 4.86
N HIS A 30 -3.35 -6.92 5.37
CA HIS A 30 -3.67 -5.76 4.54
C HIS A 30 -2.66 -5.54 3.40
N GLN A 31 -1.37 -5.77 3.62
CA GLN A 31 -0.36 -5.68 2.57
C GLN A 31 -0.55 -6.74 1.47
N GLN A 32 -1.00 -7.95 1.84
CA GLN A 32 -1.15 -9.06 0.90
C GLN A 32 -2.46 -9.01 0.09
N TYR A 33 -3.55 -8.53 0.70
CA TYR A 33 -4.89 -8.64 0.11
C TYR A 33 -5.53 -7.27 -0.23
N ASN A 34 -4.98 -6.17 0.28
CA ASN A 34 -5.58 -4.83 0.15
C ASN A 34 -4.62 -3.82 -0.52
N LEU A 35 -3.67 -4.29 -1.32
CA LEU A 35 -2.86 -3.43 -2.20
C LEU A 35 -3.18 -3.80 -3.64
N LEU A 36 -4.13 -3.07 -4.24
CA LEU A 36 -4.58 -3.30 -5.60
C LEU A 36 -4.01 -2.20 -6.50
N ASN A 37 -3.18 -2.61 -7.47
CA ASN A 37 -2.70 -1.70 -8.50
C ASN A 37 -3.85 -1.28 -9.43
N VAL A 38 -3.81 -0.05 -9.93
CA VAL A 38 -4.78 0.49 -10.89
C VAL A 38 -4.01 1.00 -12.12
N GLY A 39 -4.50 0.64 -13.31
CA GLY A 39 -3.79 0.90 -14.56
C GLY A 39 -2.81 -0.21 -14.91
N ALA A 40 -2.04 0.00 -15.97
CA ALA A 40 -0.93 -0.88 -16.31
C ALA A 40 0.16 -0.71 -15.26
N THR A 41 0.73 -1.80 -14.75
CA THR A 41 1.94 -1.72 -13.94
C THR A 41 3.05 -1.13 -14.81
N PRO A 42 3.55 0.08 -14.52
CA PRO A 42 4.59 0.68 -15.33
C PRO A 42 5.81 -0.22 -15.22
N VAL A 43 6.19 -0.88 -16.32
CA VAL A 43 7.51 -1.51 -16.41
C VAL A 43 8.45 -0.38 -16.77
N GLY A 44 8.97 0.30 -15.75
CA GLY A 44 9.79 1.50 -15.94
C GLY A 44 11.01 1.21 -16.82
N VAL A 45 11.42 2.20 -17.61
CA VAL A 45 12.75 2.18 -18.22
C VAL A 45 13.76 2.17 -17.07
N ARG A 46 14.65 1.19 -17.05
CA ARG A 46 15.68 1.12 -15.99
C ARG A 46 16.49 2.40 -16.00
N PHE A 47 16.56 3.06 -14.84
CA PHE A 47 17.41 4.23 -14.60
C PHE A 47 18.35 3.94 -13.44
N ASN A 48 19.40 4.75 -13.30
CA ASN A 48 20.31 4.66 -12.17
C ASN A 48 19.87 5.65 -11.08
N PRO A 49 19.51 5.21 -9.87
CA PRO A 49 19.09 6.10 -8.79
C PRO A 49 20.16 7.13 -8.38
N VAL A 50 21.44 6.85 -8.68
CA VAL A 50 22.55 7.77 -8.42
C VAL A 50 22.45 9.05 -9.26
N ASP A 51 21.76 9.01 -10.40
CA ASP A 51 21.54 10.18 -11.26
C ASP A 51 20.47 11.13 -10.69
N TYR A 52 19.66 10.65 -9.74
CA TYR A 52 18.58 11.38 -9.10
C TYR A 52 18.69 11.32 -7.55
N PRO A 53 19.77 11.85 -6.94
CA PRO A 53 19.98 11.81 -5.49
C PRO A 53 19.14 12.86 -4.73
N TYR A 54 18.04 13.33 -5.33
CA TYR A 54 17.16 14.37 -4.84
C TYR A 54 15.71 14.06 -5.22
N ARG A 55 14.74 14.75 -4.59
CA ARG A 55 13.33 14.64 -4.98
C ARG A 55 13.07 15.54 -6.19
N THR A 56 12.56 14.97 -7.29
CA THR A 56 12.21 15.74 -8.48
C THR A 56 10.93 16.56 -8.25
N ALA A 57 10.70 17.54 -9.13
CA ALA A 57 9.53 18.43 -9.01
C ALA A 57 8.21 17.71 -9.29
N ASP A 58 8.25 16.70 -10.16
CA ASP A 58 7.11 15.86 -10.59
C ASP A 58 6.99 14.55 -9.79
N GLY A 59 7.96 14.22 -8.93
CA GLY A 59 7.96 13.00 -8.13
C GLY A 59 8.44 11.73 -8.85
N GLU A 60 8.93 11.84 -10.08
CA GLU A 60 9.55 10.73 -10.81
C GLU A 60 10.88 10.25 -10.20
N PHE A 61 11.34 9.08 -10.67
CA PHE A 61 12.63 8.46 -10.36
C PHE A 61 12.86 8.08 -8.89
N ASN A 62 11.78 7.95 -8.10
CA ASN A 62 11.87 7.53 -6.70
C ASN A 62 11.94 6.00 -6.52
N ASP A 63 11.18 5.22 -7.31
CA ASP A 63 11.30 3.76 -7.33
C ASP A 63 12.27 3.33 -8.46
N PRO A 64 13.40 2.67 -8.16
CA PRO A 64 14.40 2.25 -9.15
C PRO A 64 13.86 1.32 -10.25
N PHE A 65 12.71 0.70 -10.03
CA PHE A 65 12.07 -0.23 -10.96
C PHE A 65 10.86 0.37 -11.67
N GLN A 66 10.36 1.52 -11.19
CA GLN A 66 9.19 2.21 -11.73
C GLN A 66 9.44 3.73 -11.67
N ASN A 67 9.97 4.29 -12.75
CA ASN A 67 10.30 5.72 -12.84
C ASN A 67 9.10 6.64 -12.57
N GLU A 68 7.89 6.21 -12.93
CA GLU A 68 6.66 6.98 -12.72
C GLU A 68 5.96 6.69 -11.38
N ALA A 69 6.44 5.76 -10.57
CA ALA A 69 5.73 5.39 -9.34
C ALA A 69 5.72 6.55 -8.32
N GLY A 70 4.53 7.10 -8.09
CA GLY A 70 4.31 8.21 -7.17
C GLY A 70 4.48 9.60 -7.79
N SER A 71 4.66 9.69 -9.12
CA SER A 71 4.72 10.98 -9.82
C SER A 71 3.35 11.60 -10.05
N GLU A 72 3.34 12.90 -10.39
CA GLU A 72 2.14 13.63 -10.75
C GLU A 72 1.43 13.02 -11.98
N GLY A 73 0.10 13.02 -11.98
CA GLY A 73 -0.70 12.54 -13.11
C GLY A 73 -0.94 11.02 -13.15
N GLN A 74 -0.40 10.28 -12.18
CA GLN A 74 -0.54 8.83 -12.10
C GLN A 74 -1.84 8.37 -11.44
N PHE A 75 -2.22 7.11 -11.69
CA PHE A 75 -3.43 6.52 -11.11
C PHE A 75 -3.32 6.37 -9.59
N PHE A 76 -4.43 6.65 -8.89
CA PHE A 76 -4.58 6.23 -7.51
C PHE A 76 -4.85 4.72 -7.43
N GLY A 77 -4.04 4.01 -6.63
CA GLY A 77 -4.30 2.61 -6.27
C GLY A 77 -5.58 2.43 -5.45
N ARG A 78 -5.95 1.18 -5.15
CA ARG A 78 -7.13 0.86 -4.33
C ARG A 78 -6.80 -0.13 -3.23
N ASN A 79 -7.53 -0.04 -2.11
CA ASN A 79 -7.44 -1.01 -1.02
C ASN A 79 -8.56 -2.05 -1.02
N MET A 80 -9.59 -1.86 -1.84
CA MET A 80 -10.73 -2.74 -2.02
C MET A 80 -11.17 -2.70 -3.48
N LEU A 81 -11.85 -3.76 -3.94
CA LEU A 81 -12.42 -3.79 -5.28
C LEU A 81 -13.46 -2.66 -5.41
N PRO A 82 -13.47 -1.94 -6.56
CA PRO A 82 -14.47 -0.91 -6.79
C PRO A 82 -15.87 -1.54 -6.85
N GLN A 83 -16.84 -0.89 -6.20
CA GLN A 83 -18.26 -1.21 -6.32
C GLN A 83 -18.92 -0.11 -7.15
N ASP A 84 -19.58 -0.47 -8.24
CA ASP A 84 -20.31 0.49 -9.08
C ASP A 84 -21.53 1.04 -8.31
N GLN A 85 -21.76 2.35 -8.41
CA GLN A 85 -22.80 3.10 -7.69
C GLN A 85 -23.71 3.90 -8.63
N LYS A 86 -23.63 3.68 -9.95
CA LYS A 86 -24.39 4.45 -10.94
C LYS A 86 -25.91 4.37 -10.79
N ASP A 87 -26.41 3.34 -10.10
CA ASP A 87 -27.84 3.10 -9.89
C ASP A 87 -28.29 3.30 -8.43
N SER A 88 -27.56 4.10 -7.64
CA SER A 88 -27.90 4.43 -6.24
C SER A 88 -28.79 5.68 -6.10
#